data_AF-A0A7V7DAG3-F1
#
_entry.id   AF-A0A7V7DAG3-F1
#
_cell.length_a   1.000
_cell.length_b   1.000
_cell.length_c   1.000
_cell.angle_alpha   90.00
_cell.angle_beta   90.00
_cell.angle_gamma   90.00
#
_symmetry.space_group_name_H-M   'P 1'
#
loop_
_entity.id
_entity.type
_entity.pdbx_description
1 polymer ?
#
loop_
_entity_poly.entity_id
_entity_poly.type
_entity_poly.pdbx_seq_one_letter_code
_entity_poly.pdbx_strand_id
1 'polypeptide(L)'
;MLVLTLPFVAPIINDLGFDKIWFGVLYVVLAEIGLVTPPYGLNLFVLNGVVPEYEITTIFMGTLPFLIPAVVLIVMLSFFPQLVLWLPSVIY
;
A
#
# COMPACT_ATOMS: atom_id res chain seq x y z
N MET A 1 2.94 -8.52 7.45
CA MET A 1 1.66 -9.25 7.58
C MET A 1 0.96 -9.54 6.26
N LEU A 2 1.26 -8.80 5.19
CA LEU A 2 0.52 -8.95 3.94
C LEU A 2 0.68 -10.32 3.26
N VAL A 3 1.89 -10.90 3.28
CA VAL A 3 2.13 -12.24 2.74
C VAL A 3 1.30 -13.32 3.46
N LEU A 4 1.03 -13.13 4.76
CA LEU A 4 0.25 -14.08 5.56
C LEU A 4 -1.25 -14.00 5.27
N THR A 5 -1.76 -12.82 4.97
CA THR A 5 -3.20 -12.59 4.75
C THR A 5 -3.65 -12.85 3.32
N LEU A 6 -2.75 -12.72 2.34
CA LEU A 6 -3.05 -13.03 0.93
C LEU A 6 -3.68 -14.41 0.69
N PRO A 7 -3.17 -15.54 1.24
CA PRO A 7 -3.77 -16.87 0.99
C PRO A 7 -5.18 -17.02 1.56
N PHE A 8 -5.57 -16.23 2.56
CA PHE A 8 -6.91 -16.24 3.12
C PHE A 8 -7.87 -15.34 2.33
N VAL A 9 -7.39 -14.20 1.82
CA VAL A 9 -8.23 -13.24 1.10
C VAL A 9 -8.37 -13.60 -0.39
N ALA A 10 -7.34 -14.16 -1.01
CA ALA A 10 -7.36 -14.57 -2.41
C ALA A 10 -8.54 -15.47 -2.82
N PRO A 11 -8.94 -16.51 -2.05
CA PRO A 11 -10.14 -17.30 -2.40
C PRO A 11 -11.41 -16.46 -2.34
N ILE A 12 -11.56 -15.58 -1.35
CA ILE A 12 -12.73 -14.69 -1.21
C ILE A 12 -12.87 -13.77 -2.42
N ILE A 13 -11.75 -13.18 -2.87
CA ILE A 13 -11.72 -12.31 -4.05
C ILE A 13 -12.14 -13.07 -5.32
N ASN A 14 -11.73 -14.34 -5.46
CA ASN A 14 -12.15 -15.17 -6.58
C ASN A 14 -13.65 -15.50 -6.53
N ASP A 15 -14.17 -15.85 -5.34
CA ASP A 15 -15.58 -16.20 -5.15
C ASP A 15 -16.50 -15.00 -5.42
N LEU A 16 -16.02 -13.78 -5.15
CA LEU A 16 -16.70 -12.52 -5.47
C LEU A 16 -16.58 -12.12 -6.95
N GLY A 17 -15.81 -12.84 -7.76
CA GLY A 17 -15.62 -12.55 -9.19
C GLY A 17 -14.70 -11.35 -9.48
N PHE A 18 -13.90 -10.92 -8.51
CA PHE A 18 -12.94 -9.83 -8.71
C PHE A 18 -11.66 -10.31 -9.41
N ASP A 19 -11.04 -9.40 -10.17
CA ASP A 19 -9.76 -9.67 -10.82
C ASP A 19 -8.61 -9.74 -9.79
N LYS A 20 -7.80 -10.81 -9.88
CA LYS A 20 -6.71 -11.07 -8.93
C LYS A 20 -5.53 -10.10 -9.10
N ILE A 21 -5.27 -9.64 -10.33
CA ILE A 21 -4.20 -8.69 -10.63
C ILE A 21 -4.57 -7.33 -10.04
N TRP A 22 -5.81 -6.89 -10.27
CA TRP A 22 -6.33 -5.67 -9.68
C TRP A 22 -6.23 -5.68 -8.15
N PHE A 23 -6.72 -6.75 -7.52
CA PHE A 23 -6.63 -6.91 -6.07
C PHE A 23 -5.17 -6.95 -5.60
N GLY A 24 -4.30 -7.71 -6.27
CA GLY A 24 -2.89 -7.82 -5.92
C GLY A 24 -2.16 -6.48 -5.95
N VAL A 25 -2.43 -5.63 -6.95
CA VAL A 25 -1.84 -4.30 -7.03
C VAL A 25 -2.33 -3.39 -5.90
N LEU A 26 -3.64 -3.34 -5.65
CA LEU A 26 -4.18 -2.60 -4.50
C LEU A 26 -3.58 -3.07 -3.18
N TYR A 27 -3.40 -4.37 -3.06
CA TYR A 27 -2.83 -5.00 -1.88
C TYR A 27 -1.37 -4.60 -1.63
N VAL A 28 -0.56 -4.53 -2.68
CA VAL A 28 0.83 -4.05 -2.61
C VAL A 28 0.87 -2.56 -2.28
N VAL A 29 0.00 -1.74 -2.86
CA VAL A 29 -0.04 -0.30 -2.53
C VAL A 29 -0.41 -0.07 -1.06
N LEU A 30 -1.38 -0.84 -0.54
CA LEU A 30 -1.73 -0.83 0.88
C LEU A 30 -0.55 -1.27 1.76
N ALA A 31 0.25 -2.23 1.30
CA ALA A 31 1.45 -2.67 2.01
C ALA A 31 2.47 -1.54 2.21
N GLU A 32 2.75 -0.81 1.13
CA GLU A 32 3.72 0.29 1.12
C GLU A 32 3.32 1.39 2.11
N ILE A 33 2.02 1.73 2.17
CA ILE A 33 1.52 2.72 3.14
C ILE A 33 1.69 2.25 4.57
N GLY A 34 1.55 0.94 4.83
CA GLY A 34 1.85 0.34 6.11
C GLY A 34 3.30 0.52 6.54
N LEU A 35 4.26 0.57 5.61
CA LEU A 35 5.69 0.76 5.91
C LEU A 35 6.03 2.21 6.31
N VAL A 36 5.21 3.18 5.92
CA VAL A 36 5.39 4.61 6.23
C VAL A 36 4.44 5.11 7.33
N THR A 37 3.52 4.29 7.83
CA THR A 37 2.58 4.65 8.90
C THR A 37 2.83 3.79 10.16
N PRO A 38 2.89 4.37 11.37
CA PRO A 38 2.88 3.60 12.62
C PRO A 38 1.61 2.72 12.68
N PRO A 39 1.66 1.42 13.07
CA PRO A 39 2.60 0.79 14.00
C PRO A 39 3.78 0.02 13.36
N TYR A 40 3.77 -0.25 12.05
CA TYR A 40 4.90 -0.92 11.39
C TYR A 40 6.01 0.08 11.11
N GLY A 41 5.69 1.18 10.42
CA GLY A 41 6.53 2.38 10.30
C GLY A 41 8.01 2.13 10.01
N LEU A 42 8.36 1.01 9.37
CA LEU A 42 9.73 0.52 9.31
C LEU A 42 10.64 1.56 8.69
N ASN A 43 10.17 2.26 7.66
CA ASN A 43 10.92 3.32 7.01
C ASN A 43 11.17 4.51 7.95
N LEU A 44 10.21 4.85 8.82
CA LEU A 44 10.35 5.89 9.84
C LEU A 44 11.34 5.48 10.94
N PHE A 45 11.29 4.22 11.38
CA PHE A 45 12.21 3.69 12.38
C PHE A 45 13.65 3.61 11.86
N VAL A 46 13.83 3.18 10.60
CA VAL A 46 15.14 3.18 9.94
C VAL A 46 15.67 4.61 9.82
N LEU A 47 14.83 5.56 9.41
CA LEU A 47 15.23 6.97 9.30
C LEU A 47 15.63 7.55 10.66
N ASN A 48 14.87 7.26 11.73
CA ASN A 48 15.22 7.67 13.09
C ASN A 48 16.58 7.10 13.55
N GLY A 49 16.94 5.90 13.12
CA GLY A 49 18.27 5.34 13.37
C GLY A 49 19.42 6.08 12.68
N VAL A 50 19.13 6.78 11.57
CA VAL A 50 20.10 7.61 10.82
C VAL A 50 20.17 9.04 11.36
N VAL A 51 19.03 9.59 11.83
CA VAL A 51 18.90 10.94 12.39
C VAL A 51 18.33 10.90 13.82
N PRO A 52 19.11 10.38 14.80
CA PRO A 52 18.63 10.14 16.16
C PRO A 52 18.30 11.42 16.95
N GLU A 53 18.72 12.59 16.47
CA GLU A 53 18.43 13.90 17.08
C GLU A 53 16.96 14.32 16.97
N TYR A 54 16.19 13.71 16.08
CA TYR A 54 14.76 13.99 15.92
C TYR A 54 13.91 12.92 16.59
N GLU A 55 12.91 13.33 17.35
CA GLU A 55 11.88 12.41 17.84
C GLU A 55 11.12 11.76 16.68
N ILE A 56 10.74 10.50 16.83
CA ILE A 56 9.99 9.76 15.82
C ILE A 56 8.66 10.45 15.44
N THR A 57 8.05 11.15 16.40
CA THR A 57 6.84 11.96 16.19
C THR A 57 7.08 13.08 15.18
N THR A 58 8.26 13.71 15.21
CA THR A 58 8.63 14.78 14.28
C THR A 58 8.82 14.22 12.87
N ILE A 59 9.50 13.08 12.76
CA ILE A 59 9.71 12.36 11.49
C ILE A 59 8.36 11.93 10.89
N PHE A 60 7.45 11.41 11.72
CA PHE A 60 6.10 11.03 11.30
C PHE A 60 5.29 12.23 10.79
N MET A 61 5.30 13.35 11.51
CA MET A 61 4.61 14.58 11.08
C MET A 61 5.14 15.11 9.75
N GLY A 62 6.45 14.96 9.48
CA GLY A 62 7.03 15.29 8.19
C GLY A 62 6.58 14.37 7.04
N THR A 63 6.15 13.14 7.34
CA THR A 63 5.73 12.14 6.34
C THR A 63 4.23 12.21 6.03
N LEU A 64 3.42 12.80 6.90
CA LEU A 64 1.96 12.95 6.71
C LEU A 64 1.55 13.52 5.34
N PRO A 65 2.21 14.56 4.77
CA PRO A 65 1.88 15.06 3.44
C PRO A 65 2.05 14.02 2.33
N PHE A 66 2.96 13.05 2.49
CA PHE A 66 3.16 11.96 1.53
C PHE A 66 2.05 10.91 1.58
N LEU A 67 1.26 10.83 2.67
CA LEU A 67 0.11 9.94 2.73
C LEU A 67 -1.03 10.41 1.83
N ILE A 68 -1.14 11.71 1.57
CA ILE A 68 -2.19 12.28 0.72
C ILE A 68 -2.18 11.66 -0.70
N PRO A 69 -1.08 11.74 -1.48
CA PRO A 69 -1.05 11.13 -2.80
C PRO A 69 -1.23 9.60 -2.76
N ALA A 70 -0.77 8.94 -1.69
CA ALA A 70 -0.92 7.50 -1.53
C ALA A 70 -2.40 7.08 -1.33
N VAL A 71 -3.14 7.82 -0.51
CA VAL A 71 -4.59 7.63 -0.34
C VAL A 71 -5.33 7.94 -1.64
N VAL A 72 -4.98 9.04 -2.32
CA VAL A 72 -5.57 9.40 -3.62
C VAL A 72 -5.33 8.28 -4.64
N LEU A 73 -4.12 7.71 -4.68
CA LEU A 73 -3.80 6.56 -5.53
C LEU A 73 -4.68 5.36 -5.21
N ILE A 74 -4.82 4.96 -3.94
CA ILE A 74 -5.70 3.85 -3.56
C ILE A 74 -7.13 4.09 -4.04
N VAL A 75 -7.68 5.28 -3.76
CA VAL A 75 -9.04 5.63 -4.14
C VAL A 75 -9.19 5.52 -5.67
N MET A 76 -8.25 6.08 -6.44
CA MET A 76 -8.28 5.98 -7.90
C MET A 76 -8.22 4.53 -8.38
N LEU A 77 -7.29 3.72 -7.88
CA LEU A 77 -7.17 2.32 -8.30
C LEU A 77 -8.37 1.47 -7.86
N SER A 78 -9.03 1.83 -6.76
CA SER A 78 -10.21 1.12 -6.25
C SER A 78 -11.46 1.39 -7.09
N PHE A 79 -11.67 2.65 -7.52
CA PHE A 79 -12.84 3.04 -8.34
C PHE A 79 -12.61 2.86 -9.84
N PHE A 80 -11.36 2.86 -10.29
CA PHE A 80 -10.98 2.72 -11.70
C PHE A 80 -10.03 1.52 -11.90
N PRO A 81 -10.53 0.26 -11.80
CA PRO A 81 -9.72 -0.94 -12.01
C PRO A 81 -8.99 -0.98 -13.36
N GLN A 82 -9.55 -0.30 -14.37
CA GLN A 82 -8.97 -0.21 -15.70
C GLN A 82 -7.57 0.41 -15.69
N LEU A 83 -7.26 1.29 -14.73
CA LEU A 83 -5.91 1.84 -14.57
C LEU A 83 -4.88 0.75 -14.27
N VAL A 84 -5.28 -0.25 -13.47
CA VAL A 84 -4.42 -1.41 -13.17
C VAL A 84 -4.39 -2.38 -14.34
N LEU A 85 -5.55 -2.66 -14.92
CA LEU A 85 -5.72 -3.73 -15.91
C LEU A 85 -5.32 -3.32 -17.33
N TRP A 86 -5.17 -2.03 -17.61
CA TRP A 86 -4.80 -1.53 -18.93
C TRP A 86 -3.51 -2.17 -19.44
N LEU A 87 -2.44 -2.13 -18.65
CA LEU A 87 -1.16 -2.70 -19.07
C LEU A 87 -1.22 -4.23 -19.24
N PRO A 88 -1.76 -5.01 -18.28
CA PRO A 88 -1.99 -6.44 -18.48
C PRO A 88 -2.81 -6.76 -19.73
N SER A 89 -3.87 -6.01 -20.02
CA SER A 89 -4.75 -6.26 -21.18
C SER A 89 -4.10 -6.01 -22.54
N VAL A 90 -2.98 -5.29 -22.57
CA VAL A 90 -2.21 -5.01 -23.80
C VAL A 90 -1.09 -6.04 -24.00
N ILE A 91 -0.58 -6.61 -22.90
CA ILE A 91 0.60 -7.51 -22.92
C ILE A 91 0.21 -8.99 -22.88
N TYR A 92 -0.91 -9.34 -22.25
CA TYR A 92 -1.42 -10.71 -22.07
C TYR A 92 -2.78 -10.87 -22.74
#